data_AF-A0A7J3KSL5-F1
#
_entry.id   AF-A0A7J3KSL5-F1
#
_cell.length_a   1.000
_cell.length_b   1.000
_cell.length_c   1.000
_cell.angle_alpha   90.00
_cell.angle_beta   90.00
_cell.angle_gamma   90.00
#
_symmetry.space_group_name_H-M   'P 1'
#
loop_
_entity.id
_entity.type
_entity.pdbx_description
1 polymer ?
#
loop_
_entity_poly.entity_id
_entity_poly.type
_entity_poly.pdbx_seq_one_letter_code
_entity_poly.pdbx_strand_id
1 'polypeptide(L)'
;GDGGFYMSLHELATSIQEDIPVIVCVFNDGALGTIKHRQTLAYSGRYISVDLSNPSFAKIADAFGCYGLEAETPIQLRSALDEALKANRTGETVVVDIRIDGSELLPP
;
A
#
# COMPACT_ATOMS: atom_id res chain seq x y z
N GLY A 1 -3.16 -1.59 3.67
CA GLY A 1 -1.92 -1.51 4.46
C GLY A 1 -0.87 -2.36 3.80
N ASP A 2 0.39 -1.96 3.95
CA ASP A 2 1.59 -2.69 3.50
C ASP A 2 1.64 -4.15 3.99
N GLY A 3 1.36 -4.43 5.26
CA GLY A 3 1.36 -5.78 5.82
C GLY A 3 0.32 -6.70 5.16
N GLY A 4 -0.87 -6.17 4.90
CA GLY A 4 -1.91 -6.91 4.17
C GLY A 4 -1.55 -7.11 2.69
N PHE A 5 -0.93 -6.11 2.07
CA PHE A 5 -0.49 -6.21 0.68
C PHE A 5 0.57 -7.30 0.51
N TYR A 6 1.52 -7.47 1.44
CA TYR A 6 2.46 -8.61 1.40
C TYR A 6 1.79 -9.98 1.31
N MET A 7 0.64 -10.14 1.98
CA MET A 7 -0.05 -11.43 2.03
C MET A 7 -0.71 -11.78 0.69
N SER A 8 -1.03 -10.78 -0.14
CA SER A 8 -1.83 -10.97 -1.37
C SER A 8 -1.27 -10.30 -2.61
N LEU A 9 -0.04 -9.76 -2.60
CA LEU A 9 0.52 -9.03 -3.76
C LEU A 9 0.60 -9.88 -5.03
N HIS A 10 0.68 -11.21 -4.90
CA HIS A 10 0.72 -12.13 -6.03
C HIS A 10 -0.56 -12.11 -6.86
N GLU A 11 -1.69 -11.67 -6.29
CA GLU A 11 -2.96 -11.52 -7.01
C GLU A 11 -2.96 -10.40 -8.05
N LEU A 12 -1.90 -9.58 -8.12
CA LEU A 12 -1.65 -8.71 -9.27
C LEU A 12 -1.51 -9.51 -10.57
N ALA A 13 -0.95 -10.73 -10.51
CA ALA A 13 -0.90 -11.61 -11.67
C ALA A 13 -2.31 -12.07 -12.10
N THR A 14 -3.16 -12.38 -11.13
CA THR A 14 -4.56 -12.76 -11.38
C THR A 14 -5.34 -11.62 -12.01
N SER A 15 -5.17 -10.37 -11.54
CA SER A 15 -5.89 -9.22 -12.11
C SER A 15 -5.55 -8.98 -13.58
N ILE A 16 -4.30 -9.22 -13.97
CA ILE A 16 -3.86 -9.17 -15.36
C ILE A 16 -4.42 -10.35 -16.16
N GLN A 17 -4.31 -11.57 -15.62
CA GLN A 17 -4.74 -12.79 -16.32
C GLN A 17 -6.23 -12.77 -16.66
N GLU A 18 -7.05 -12.26 -15.74
CA GLU A 18 -8.51 -12.27 -15.87
C GLU A 18 -9.08 -10.96 -16.47
N ASP A 19 -8.22 -10.02 -16.88
CA ASP A 19 -8.61 -8.71 -17.41
C ASP A 19 -9.54 -7.93 -16.43
N ILE A 20 -9.17 -7.93 -15.14
CA ILE A 20 -9.89 -7.25 -14.07
C ILE A 20 -9.00 -6.11 -13.54
N PRO A 21 -8.94 -4.96 -14.23
CA PRO A 21 -8.06 -3.87 -13.84
C PRO A 21 -8.52 -3.23 -12.53
N VAL A 22 -7.73 -3.40 -11.47
CA VAL A 22 -8.00 -2.81 -10.15
C VAL A 22 -7.01 -1.68 -9.83
N ILE A 23 -7.45 -0.73 -8.99
CA ILE A 23 -6.55 0.25 -8.36
C ILE A 23 -6.33 -0.18 -6.90
N VAL A 24 -5.10 -0.54 -6.57
CA VAL A 24 -4.70 -0.94 -5.21
C VAL A 24 -4.03 0.23 -4.51
N CYS A 25 -4.67 0.79 -3.49
CA CYS A 25 -4.10 1.84 -2.65
C CYS A 25 -3.44 1.21 -1.42
N VAL A 26 -2.11 1.25 -1.34
CA VAL A 26 -1.34 0.72 -0.23
C VAL A 26 -0.97 1.85 0.71
N PHE A 27 -1.73 2.02 1.79
CA PHE A 27 -1.32 2.87 2.91
C PHE A 27 -0.15 2.23 3.64
N ASN A 28 1.04 2.79 3.49
CA ASN A 28 2.32 2.22 3.86
C ASN A 28 2.93 3.02 5.01
N ASP A 29 2.77 2.50 6.23
CA ASP A 29 3.35 3.03 7.46
C ASP A 29 4.63 2.26 7.89
N GLY A 30 5.04 1.25 7.12
CA GLY A 30 6.18 0.41 7.43
C GLY A 30 5.95 -0.48 8.65
N ALA A 31 4.71 -0.88 8.94
CA ALA A 31 4.39 -1.68 10.11
C ALA A 31 3.15 -2.55 9.97
N LEU A 32 3.04 -3.55 10.83
CA LEU A 32 1.76 -4.18 11.16
C LEU A 32 0.96 -3.22 12.06
N GLY A 33 0.48 -2.11 11.51
CA GLY A 33 -0.05 -0.94 12.25
C GLY A 33 -1.05 -1.28 13.34
N THR A 34 -2.05 -2.14 13.08
CA THR A 34 -3.03 -2.56 14.11
C THR A 34 -2.39 -3.30 15.28
N ILE A 35 -1.39 -4.15 15.00
CA ILE A 35 -0.68 -4.92 16.03
C ILE A 35 0.26 -3.99 16.80
N LYS A 36 0.99 -3.11 16.09
CA LYS A 36 1.86 -2.09 16.69
C LYS A 36 1.09 -1.18 17.63
N HIS A 37 -0.08 -0.68 17.20
CA HIS A 37 -0.96 0.14 18.03
C HIS A 37 -1.40 -0.63 19.30
N ARG A 38 -1.82 -1.89 19.17
CA ARG A 38 -2.15 -2.72 20.36
C ARG A 38 -0.94 -2.89 21.29
N GLN A 39 0.27 -3.03 20.74
CA GLN A 39 1.51 -3.07 21.52
C GLN A 39 1.79 -1.75 22.25
N THR A 40 1.50 -0.61 21.62
CA THR A 40 1.57 0.71 22.25
C THR A 40 0.65 0.81 23.47
N LEU A 41 -0.63 0.51 23.29
CA LEU A 41 -1.65 0.72 24.32
C LEU A 41 -1.61 -0.31 25.45
N ALA A 42 -1.48 -1.60 25.13
CA ALA A 42 -1.63 -2.68 26.10
C ALA A 42 -0.30 -3.16 26.71
N TYR A 43 0.84 -2.80 26.10
CA TYR A 43 2.15 -3.33 26.48
C TYR A 43 3.22 -2.23 26.63
N SER A 44 2.79 -1.01 26.97
CA SER A 44 3.67 0.13 27.28
C SER A 44 4.69 0.42 26.17
N GLY A 45 4.29 0.29 24.90
CA GLY A 45 5.18 0.55 23.76
C GLY A 45 6.26 -0.52 23.54
N ARG A 46 6.12 -1.71 24.12
CA ARG A 46 7.04 -2.83 23.86
C ARG A 46 6.73 -3.45 22.50
N TYR A 47 7.47 -3.02 21.49
CA TYR A 47 7.32 -3.49 20.11
C TYR A 47 8.04 -4.82 19.87
N ILE A 48 7.33 -5.79 19.27
CA ILE A 48 7.88 -7.10 18.90
C ILE A 48 7.37 -7.48 17.52
N SER A 49 8.29 -7.60 16.55
CA SER A 49 8.03 -8.11 15.19
C SER A 49 6.89 -7.41 14.46
N VAL A 50 6.77 -6.09 14.64
CA VAL A 50 5.73 -5.27 14.02
C VAL A 50 6.27 -4.29 12.99
N ASP A 51 7.56 -3.97 13.00
CA ASP A 51 8.17 -3.08 12.02
C ASP A 51 8.52 -3.84 10.73
N LEU A 52 8.22 -3.23 9.60
CA LEU A 52 8.42 -3.79 8.27
C LEU A 52 9.42 -2.93 7.50
N SER A 53 10.35 -3.59 6.81
CA SER A 53 11.25 -2.94 5.86
C SER A 53 10.74 -3.18 4.45
N ASN A 54 9.97 -2.23 3.94
CA ASN A 54 9.28 -2.40 2.66
C ASN A 54 10.14 -2.01 1.46
N PRO A 55 10.11 -2.80 0.36
CA PRO A 55 10.56 -2.32 -0.93
C PRO A 55 9.58 -1.25 -1.47
N SER A 56 9.89 -0.69 -2.64
CA SER A 56 8.92 0.11 -3.39
C SER A 56 7.84 -0.81 -3.94
N PHE A 57 6.59 -0.66 -3.48
CA PHE A 57 5.49 -1.44 -4.01
C PHE A 57 5.10 -1.01 -5.43
N ALA A 58 5.38 0.24 -5.80
CA ALA A 58 5.24 0.71 -7.18
C ALA A 58 6.16 -0.08 -8.13
N LYS A 59 7.46 -0.22 -7.80
CA LYS A 59 8.39 -1.02 -8.62
C LYS A 59 8.05 -2.50 -8.67
N ILE A 60 7.47 -3.04 -7.59
CA ILE A 60 6.94 -4.41 -7.61
C ILE A 60 5.78 -4.50 -8.58
N ALA A 61 4.85 -3.54 -8.58
CA ALA A 61 3.75 -3.51 -9.52
C ALA A 61 4.23 -3.48 -10.97
N ASP A 62 5.24 -2.65 -11.28
CA ASP A 62 5.87 -2.62 -12.61
C ASP A 62 6.43 -4.00 -13.00
N ALA A 63 7.04 -4.73 -12.06
CA ALA A 63 7.57 -6.07 -12.31
C ALA A 63 6.49 -7.13 -12.58
N PHE A 64 5.27 -6.92 -12.09
CA PHE A 64 4.10 -7.75 -12.42
C PHE A 64 3.45 -7.35 -13.75
N GLY A 65 3.85 -6.23 -14.36
CA GLY A 65 3.20 -5.67 -15.56
C GLY A 65 1.99 -4.78 -15.23
N CYS A 66 1.86 -4.35 -13.97
CA CYS A 66 0.92 -3.32 -13.54
C CYS A 66 1.58 -1.92 -13.65
N TYR A 67 0.79 -0.86 -13.46
CA TYR A 67 1.32 0.50 -13.36
C TYR A 67 1.59 0.88 -11.90
N GLY A 68 2.86 1.13 -11.55
CA GLY A 68 3.26 1.59 -10.21
C GLY A 68 3.29 3.11 -10.05
N LEU A 69 2.69 3.62 -8.97
CA LEU A 69 2.75 5.04 -8.57
C LEU A 69 3.14 5.16 -7.09
N GLU A 70 3.85 6.22 -6.74
CA GLU A 70 4.23 6.54 -5.36
C GLU A 70 3.70 7.91 -4.94
N ALA A 71 3.29 8.05 -3.68
CA ALA A 71 2.88 9.31 -3.09
C ALA A 71 3.39 9.45 -1.66
N GLU A 72 4.13 10.52 -1.38
CA GLU A 72 4.64 10.86 -0.04
C GLU A 72 3.98 12.11 0.55
N THR A 73 3.25 12.87 -0.27
CA THR A 73 2.58 14.10 0.13
C THR A 73 1.13 14.13 -0.34
N PRO A 74 0.24 14.92 0.29
CA PRO A 74 -1.14 15.04 -0.17
C PRO A 74 -1.30 15.54 -1.61
N ILE A 75 -0.36 16.36 -2.10
CA ILE A 75 -0.35 16.85 -3.48
C ILE A 75 0.00 15.71 -4.44
N GLN A 76 1.05 14.94 -4.12
CA GLN A 76 1.41 13.75 -4.91
C GLN A 76 0.30 12.71 -4.88
N LEU A 77 -0.37 12.50 -3.74
CA LEU A 77 -1.50 11.58 -3.63
C LEU A 77 -2.62 11.96 -4.59
N ARG A 78 -2.99 13.25 -4.65
CA ARG A 78 -3.98 13.73 -5.63
C ARG A 78 -3.56 13.42 -7.06
N SER A 79 -2.32 13.76 -7.41
CA SER A 79 -1.78 13.50 -8.76
C SER A 79 -1.78 12.01 -9.10
N ALA A 80 -1.32 11.16 -8.17
CA ALA A 80 -1.24 9.72 -8.35
C ALA A 80 -2.62 9.08 -8.49
N LEU A 81 -3.63 9.55 -7.75
CA LEU A 81 -5.01 9.06 -7.92
C LEU A 81 -5.62 9.49 -9.26
N ASP A 82 -5.38 10.74 -9.69
CA ASP A 82 -5.85 11.21 -11.00
C ASP A 82 -5.20 10.43 -12.15
N GLU A 83 -3.92 10.08 -12.01
CA GLU A 83 -3.18 9.26 -12.96
C GLU A 83 -3.63 7.80 -12.93
N ALA A 84 -3.79 7.21 -11.74
CA ALA A 84 -4.29 5.85 -11.57
C ALA A 84 -5.67 5.68 -12.20
N LEU A 85 -6.57 6.66 -12.03
CA LEU A 85 -7.90 6.63 -12.65
C LEU A 85 -7.84 6.70 -14.19
N LYS A 86 -6.89 7.44 -14.76
CA LYS A 86 -6.71 7.50 -16.22
C LYS A 86 -6.21 6.17 -16.78
N ALA A 87 -5.17 5.61 -16.16
CA ALA A 87 -4.59 4.32 -16.53
C ALA A 87 -5.57 3.15 -16.36
N ASN A 88 -6.30 3.13 -15.25
CA ASN A 88 -7.30 2.10 -15.01
C ASN A 88 -8.46 2.13 -16.01
N ARG A 89 -8.88 3.32 -16.46
CA ARG A 89 -9.88 3.48 -17.54
C ARG A 89 -9.40 2.95 -18.89
N THR A 90 -8.09 2.80 -19.09
CA THR A 90 -7.51 2.18 -20.28
C THR A 90 -7.21 0.69 -20.10
N GLY A 91 -7.63 0.09 -18.98
CA GLY A 91 -7.49 -1.35 -18.71
C GLY A 91 -6.26 -1.73 -17.87
N GLU A 92 -5.56 -0.77 -17.27
CA GLU A 92 -4.37 -1.08 -16.46
C GLU A 92 -4.74 -1.36 -15.00
N THR A 93 -4.14 -2.42 -14.43
CA THR A 93 -4.07 -2.56 -12.97
C THR A 93 -3.04 -1.57 -12.44
N VAL A 94 -3.38 -0.82 -11.39
CA VAL A 94 -2.52 0.23 -10.83
C VAL A 94 -2.27 -0.04 -9.36
N VAL A 95 -1.04 0.13 -8.89
CA VAL A 95 -0.69 0.14 -7.47
C VAL A 95 -0.21 1.52 -7.08
N VAL A 96 -0.86 2.13 -6.09
CA VAL A 96 -0.44 3.40 -5.50
C VAL A 96 0.15 3.13 -4.12
N ASP A 97 1.46 3.26 -3.99
CA ASP A 97 2.19 3.17 -2.72
C ASP A 97 2.13 4.53 -2.01
N ILE A 98 1.31 4.62 -0.96
CA ILE A 98 1.00 5.87 -0.25
C ILE A 98 1.73 5.84 1.09
N ARG A 99 2.79 6.64 1.22
CA ARG A 99 3.50 6.78 2.49
C ARG A 99 2.66 7.58 3.46
N ILE A 100 2.46 7.02 4.65
CA ILE A 100 1.72 7.65 5.73
C ILE A 100 2.53 7.66 7.03
N ASP A 101 2.18 8.57 7.92
CA ASP A 101 2.73 8.58 9.27
C ASP A 101 2.15 7.42 10.09
N GLY A 102 3.02 6.52 10.54
CA GLY A 102 2.65 5.38 11.39
C GLY A 102 2.66 5.67 12.90
N SER A 103 2.94 6.91 13.31
CA SER A 103 2.95 7.30 14.72
C SER A 103 1.57 7.65 15.29
N GLU A 104 0.61 7.96 14.41
CA GLU A 104 -0.76 8.28 14.80
C GLU A 104 -1.52 7.02 15.22
N LEU A 105 -2.17 7.09 16.38
CA LEU A 105 -3.00 6.00 16.90
C LEU A 105 -4.35 6.01 16.19
N LEU A 106 -4.89 4.81 15.91
CA LEU A 106 -6.24 4.69 15.38
C LEU A 106 -7.25 5.37 16.33
N PRO A 107 -8.25 6.09 15.78
CA PRO A 107 -9.31 6.66 16.59
C PRO A 107 -10.06 5.56 17.37
N PRO A 108 -10.64 5.91 18.54
CA PRO A 108 -11.38 4.98 19.40
C PRO A 108 -12.65 4.41 18.75
#